data_AF-A0A2Z3UK22-F1
#
_entry.id   AF-A0A2Z3UK22-F1
#
_cell.length_a   1.000
_cell.length_b   1.000
_cell.length_c   1.000
_cell.angle_alpha   90.00
_cell.angle_beta   90.00
_cell.angle_gamma   90.00
#
_symmetry.space_group_name_H-M   'P 1'
#
loop_
_entity.id
_entity.type
_entity.pdbx_description
1 polymer ?
#
loop_
_entity_poly.entity_id
_entity_poly.type
_entity_poly.pdbx_seq_one_letter_code
_entity_poly.pdbx_strand_id
1 'polypeptide(L)'
;MEQTPSTASRSCAARHLRGHPPGCVQNAHTPPPYSCDSRPPMAIRPFRRLRSQRLTRPGSPYKNARPSTGRRDGSPSERSGSKSPLECHFGRLPRERWQDVSLLDVPSKPMRTRRLVAAIMALGLFGALVAYSLLDVQDATGISSAHSSLAALVTVRPDGSVMIAQPGVEHPLLEVYEDYQCPVCQEFERGNGKVAREAALRGEFALLIHPMTIFQDPPMHENSHRALTASLCVTDPKQWLAYHDALYAAQPSETQDGGFAVQELMVLAEKAGVRQADFAACLSSKETSDKAERLSMAALAQGVQGTPTVRYNGQDVDWSAPWAAPAPSARTV
;
A
#
# COMPACT_ATOMS: atom_id res chain seq x y z
N MET A 1 10.47 4.07 94.76
CA MET A 1 10.07 4.78 93.54
C MET A 1 10.37 3.82 92.40
N GLU A 2 9.50 2.83 92.18
CA GLU A 2 8.38 2.87 91.21
C GLU A 2 8.91 2.65 89.78
N GLN A 3 8.64 1.55 89.06
CA GLN A 3 7.39 0.78 88.83
C GLN A 3 6.24 1.72 88.38
N THR A 4 5.62 1.60 87.19
CA THR A 4 5.28 0.40 86.39
C THR A 4 5.18 0.69 84.87
N PRO A 5 5.17 -0.35 84.00
CA PRO A 5 4.78 -0.29 82.58
C PRO A 5 3.37 -0.87 82.32
N SER A 6 2.78 -0.64 81.14
CA SER A 6 1.59 -1.39 80.65
C SER A 6 1.24 -1.08 79.18
N THR A 7 0.55 -1.92 78.37
CA THR A 7 0.62 -3.37 78.07
C THR A 7 -0.08 -3.56 76.71
N ALA A 8 0.32 -4.54 75.88
CA ALA A 8 -0.47 -4.97 74.72
C ALA A 8 -1.55 -5.99 75.12
N SER A 9 -2.66 -6.10 74.36
CA SER A 9 -3.45 -7.33 74.37
C SER A 9 -4.19 -7.61 73.06
N ARG A 10 -4.48 -8.89 72.84
CA ARG A 10 -5.11 -9.50 71.65
C ARG A 10 -6.53 -9.95 72.01
N SER A 11 -7.37 -10.20 71.00
CA SER A 11 -8.10 -11.49 70.93
C SER A 11 -8.65 -11.79 69.53
N CYS A 12 -8.92 -13.06 69.28
CA CYS A 12 -9.48 -13.63 68.04
C CYS A 12 -10.75 -14.48 68.34
N ALA A 13 -11.31 -15.11 67.28
CA ALA A 13 -12.44 -16.09 67.29
C ALA A 13 -13.84 -15.49 67.54
N ALA A 14 -14.99 -16.05 67.11
CA ALA A 14 -15.41 -17.18 66.22
C ALA A 14 -16.98 -17.10 66.04
N ARG A 15 -17.73 -17.81 65.18
CA ARG A 15 -17.55 -18.71 64.00
C ARG A 15 -18.93 -18.83 63.27
N HIS A 16 -18.95 -19.26 62.01
CA HIS A 16 -20.11 -19.66 61.16
C HIS A 16 -21.52 -19.88 61.78
N LEU A 17 -22.56 -19.42 61.06
CA LEU A 17 -23.76 -20.23 60.73
C LEU A 17 -24.27 -19.98 59.30
N ARG A 18 -25.21 -20.81 58.83
CA ARG A 18 -25.64 -21.02 57.42
C ARG A 18 -27.05 -20.50 57.19
N GLY A 19 -27.45 -20.21 55.94
CA GLY A 19 -28.87 -19.99 55.57
C GLY A 19 -29.07 -19.56 54.11
N HIS A 20 -30.06 -20.15 53.43
CA HIS A 20 -30.39 -19.90 52.00
C HIS A 20 -31.53 -18.85 51.82
N PRO A 21 -31.77 -18.36 50.59
CA PRO A 21 -32.60 -17.18 50.33
C PRO A 21 -34.08 -17.50 50.04
N PRO A 22 -34.94 -16.46 49.99
CA PRO A 22 -36.17 -16.50 49.18
C PRO A 22 -36.31 -15.29 48.24
N GLY A 23 -37.12 -15.44 47.18
CA GLY A 23 -37.83 -14.31 46.57
C GLY A 23 -37.47 -13.97 45.13
N CYS A 24 -38.06 -14.69 44.16
CA CYS A 24 -38.24 -14.15 42.81
C CYS A 24 -39.17 -12.93 42.86
N VAL A 25 -38.83 -11.84 42.18
CA VAL A 25 -39.77 -10.76 41.84
C VAL A 25 -39.89 -10.69 40.33
N GLN A 26 -41.03 -11.14 39.82
CA GLN A 26 -41.47 -10.76 38.48
C GLN A 26 -42.04 -9.35 38.54
N ASN A 27 -41.68 -8.50 37.57
CA ASN A 27 -42.64 -7.62 36.91
C ASN A 27 -42.01 -7.03 35.63
N ALA A 28 -42.55 -7.44 34.49
CA ALA A 28 -42.46 -6.63 33.28
C ALA A 28 -43.46 -5.48 33.37
N HIS A 29 -43.20 -4.33 32.73
CA HIS A 29 -44.15 -3.62 31.86
C HIS A 29 -43.50 -2.41 31.14
N THR A 30 -43.49 -2.49 29.80
CA THR A 30 -43.57 -1.40 28.79
C THR A 30 -42.53 -0.25 28.71
N PRO A 31 -41.93 0.00 27.52
CA PRO A 31 -41.14 1.21 27.22
C PRO A 31 -42.00 2.41 26.77
N PRO A 32 -41.46 3.65 26.75
CA PRO A 32 -42.17 4.85 26.28
C PRO A 32 -42.34 4.90 24.74
N PRO A 33 -43.33 5.65 24.23
CA PRO A 33 -43.74 5.60 22.83
C PRO A 33 -42.88 6.46 21.89
N TYR A 34 -42.74 5.98 20.66
CA TYR A 34 -42.21 6.74 19.53
C TYR A 34 -43.16 7.87 19.13
N SER A 35 -42.63 9.09 18.99
CA SER A 35 -43.35 10.23 18.41
C SER A 35 -43.20 10.21 16.89
N CYS A 36 -44.30 9.98 16.16
CA CYS A 36 -44.33 10.11 14.70
C CYS A 36 -44.43 11.60 14.31
N ASP A 37 -43.37 12.16 13.75
CA ASP A 37 -43.38 13.53 13.22
C ASP A 37 -43.87 13.57 11.75
N SER A 38 -44.53 14.67 11.40
CA SER A 38 -45.41 14.79 10.24
C SER A 38 -44.71 15.45 9.05
N ARG A 39 -44.20 14.65 8.10
CA ARG A 39 -43.67 15.18 6.83
C ARG A 39 -44.78 15.45 5.81
N PRO A 40 -44.92 16.67 5.27
CA PRO A 40 -45.81 16.93 4.15
C PRO A 40 -45.26 16.34 2.83
N PRO A 41 -46.12 16.00 1.85
CA PRO A 41 -45.69 15.38 0.60
C PRO A 41 -44.97 16.38 -0.32
N MET A 42 -43.79 16.01 -0.84
CA MET A 42 -43.13 16.77 -1.89
C MET A 42 -43.90 16.70 -3.21
N ALA A 43 -44.12 17.86 -3.84
CA ALA A 43 -44.76 17.94 -5.15
C ALA A 43 -43.87 17.38 -6.27
N ILE A 44 -44.35 16.35 -6.95
CA ILE A 44 -43.69 15.77 -8.13
C ILE A 44 -43.74 16.80 -9.28
N ARG A 45 -42.57 17.31 -9.71
CA ARG A 45 -42.44 18.09 -10.94
C ARG A 45 -42.20 17.17 -12.14
N PRO A 46 -42.89 17.37 -13.29
CA PRO A 46 -42.80 16.44 -14.42
C PRO A 46 -41.47 16.54 -15.18
N PHE A 47 -40.97 15.37 -15.60
CA PHE A 47 -39.81 15.20 -16.47
C PHE A 47 -39.94 16.00 -17.77
N ARG A 48 -39.09 17.01 -17.98
CA ARG A 48 -38.96 17.69 -19.27
C ARG A 48 -37.98 16.91 -20.16
N ARG A 49 -38.50 16.11 -21.09
CA ARG A 49 -37.69 15.39 -22.11
C ARG A 49 -36.79 16.38 -22.86
N LEU A 50 -35.48 16.32 -22.62
CA LEU A 50 -34.50 16.98 -23.50
C LEU A 50 -34.26 16.09 -24.73
N ARG A 51 -34.43 16.69 -25.91
CA ARG A 51 -34.18 16.06 -27.21
C ARG A 51 -32.71 15.66 -27.32
N SER A 52 -32.46 14.41 -27.70
CA SER A 52 -31.13 13.96 -28.14
C SER A 52 -30.74 14.67 -29.45
N GLN A 53 -29.84 15.65 -29.35
CA GLN A 53 -29.19 16.21 -30.54
C GLN A 53 -28.02 15.31 -30.92
N ARG A 54 -28.21 14.62 -32.04
CA ARG A 54 -27.27 13.63 -32.60
C ARG A 54 -26.19 14.36 -33.38
N LEU A 55 -25.10 14.76 -32.72
CA LEU A 55 -23.96 15.41 -33.38
C LEU A 55 -23.15 14.40 -34.20
N THR A 56 -23.31 14.49 -35.51
CA THR A 56 -22.52 13.77 -36.51
C THR A 56 -21.08 14.25 -36.53
N ARG A 57 -20.11 13.35 -36.38
CA ARG A 57 -18.69 13.61 -36.70
C ARG A 57 -18.39 13.16 -38.15
N PRO A 58 -17.82 14.02 -39.01
CA PRO A 58 -17.34 13.59 -40.33
C PRO A 58 -16.02 12.81 -40.19
N GLY A 59 -15.81 11.83 -41.07
CA GLY A 59 -14.58 11.04 -41.12
C GLY A 59 -13.44 11.73 -41.86
N SER A 60 -12.22 11.20 -41.69
CA SER A 60 -11.06 11.52 -42.51
C SER A 60 -10.41 10.22 -43.00
N PRO A 61 -10.03 10.12 -44.29
CA PRO A 61 -9.52 8.87 -44.86
C PRO A 61 -7.98 8.80 -44.81
N TYR A 62 -7.44 7.62 -44.53
CA TYR A 62 -6.08 7.27 -44.97
C TYR A 62 -6.14 6.03 -45.87
N LYS A 63 -5.85 6.25 -47.15
CA LYS A 63 -5.52 5.20 -48.13
C LYS A 63 -4.00 5.17 -48.30
N ASN A 64 -3.47 3.97 -48.54
CA ASN A 64 -2.34 3.57 -49.41
C ASN A 64 -1.97 2.14 -48.95
N ALA A 65 -2.27 1.03 -49.65
CA ALA A 65 -1.87 0.64 -51.02
C ALA A 65 -0.35 0.81 -51.22
N ARG A 66 0.45 -0.18 -51.66
CA ARG A 66 0.28 -1.54 -52.25
C ARG A 66 1.72 -2.15 -52.33
N PRO A 67 2.06 -3.22 -53.09
CA PRO A 67 1.45 -4.56 -53.24
C PRO A 67 2.48 -5.73 -53.23
N SER A 68 1.98 -6.99 -53.21
CA SER A 68 2.55 -8.21 -53.89
C SER A 68 3.99 -8.69 -53.54
N THR A 69 4.31 -10.00 -53.49
CA THR A 69 4.00 -11.06 -54.49
C THR A 69 4.08 -12.49 -53.92
N GLY A 70 3.29 -13.40 -54.50
CA GLY A 70 3.73 -14.77 -54.90
C GLY A 70 3.64 -15.87 -53.82
N ARG A 71 2.55 -16.64 -53.72
CA ARG A 71 2.24 -17.86 -54.52
C ARG A 71 3.30 -18.96 -54.43
N ARG A 72 2.97 -20.07 -53.74
CA ARG A 72 2.90 -21.43 -54.33
C ARG A 72 2.25 -22.44 -53.37
N ASP A 73 1.33 -23.21 -53.93
CA ASP A 73 0.75 -24.43 -53.36
C ASP A 73 1.75 -25.60 -53.45
N GLY A 74 1.52 -26.68 -52.68
CA GLY A 74 2.26 -27.93 -52.88
C GLY A 74 2.37 -28.85 -51.67
N SER A 75 1.27 -29.50 -51.28
CA SER A 75 1.37 -30.82 -50.63
C SER A 75 1.48 -31.89 -51.73
N PRO A 76 2.19 -33.00 -51.49
CA PRO A 76 1.47 -34.26 -51.58
C PRO A 76 1.80 -35.28 -50.47
N SER A 77 0.99 -36.33 -50.44
CA SER A 77 0.87 -37.39 -49.44
C SER A 77 1.53 -38.73 -49.82
N GLU A 78 1.50 -39.68 -48.88
CA GLU A 78 1.80 -41.12 -49.00
C GLU A 78 3.29 -41.50 -49.16
N ARG A 79 3.82 -42.64 -48.68
CA ARG A 79 3.28 -44.01 -48.57
C ARG A 79 4.21 -44.82 -47.64
N SER A 80 3.72 -45.42 -46.54
CA SER A 80 3.46 -46.86 -46.36
C SER A 80 4.52 -47.84 -46.90
N GLY A 81 5.04 -48.72 -46.05
CA GLY A 81 5.87 -49.88 -46.45
C GLY A 81 6.66 -50.50 -45.29
N SER A 82 6.22 -51.66 -44.79
CA SER A 82 6.91 -52.42 -43.74
C SER A 82 7.94 -53.41 -44.31
N LYS A 83 8.98 -53.72 -43.50
CA LYS A 83 9.37 -55.10 -43.10
C LYS A 83 10.70 -55.11 -42.31
N SER A 84 10.71 -55.91 -41.26
CA SER A 84 11.88 -56.42 -40.52
C SER A 84 12.36 -57.76 -41.13
N PRO A 85 13.30 -58.51 -40.53
CA PRO A 85 14.46 -58.16 -39.69
C PRO A 85 15.79 -58.69 -40.33
N LEU A 86 16.94 -58.52 -39.66
CA LEU A 86 17.92 -59.61 -39.36
C LEU A 86 19.14 -59.06 -38.60
N GLU A 87 19.79 -59.94 -37.84
CA GLU A 87 20.93 -59.66 -36.96
C GLU A 87 22.29 -59.66 -37.70
N CYS A 88 23.32 -59.02 -37.14
CA CYS A 88 24.51 -59.71 -36.57
C CYS A 88 25.82 -58.88 -36.52
N HIS A 89 26.57 -59.19 -35.46
CA HIS A 89 28.04 -59.13 -35.29
C HIS A 89 28.80 -57.82 -35.05
N PHE A 90 29.36 -57.78 -33.83
CA PHE A 90 30.61 -57.13 -33.46
C PHE A 90 31.77 -57.51 -34.41
N GLY A 91 32.39 -56.50 -35.03
CA GLY A 91 33.65 -56.62 -35.76
C GLY A 91 34.74 -55.75 -35.11
N ARG A 92 35.82 -56.37 -34.63
CA ARG A 92 36.95 -55.71 -33.97
C ARG A 92 37.84 -55.02 -35.03
N LEU A 93 38.14 -53.73 -34.88
CA LEU A 93 39.10 -53.02 -35.75
C LEU A 93 40.47 -52.81 -35.09
N PRO A 94 41.57 -52.71 -35.89
CA PRO A 94 42.92 -52.94 -35.41
C PRO A 94 43.72 -51.66 -35.13
N ARG A 95 44.93 -51.89 -34.63
CA ARG A 95 45.95 -50.93 -34.24
C ARG A 95 46.96 -50.70 -35.39
N GLU A 96 47.69 -49.58 -35.35
CA GLU A 96 48.78 -49.17 -36.28
C GLU A 96 48.25 -48.76 -37.69
N ARG A 97 48.66 -47.67 -38.35
CA ARG A 97 50.00 -47.10 -38.51
C ARG A 97 49.90 -45.67 -39.09
N TRP A 98 50.78 -44.77 -38.67
CA TRP A 98 50.87 -43.40 -39.18
C TRP A 98 51.66 -43.31 -40.50
N GLN A 99 51.10 -42.61 -41.49
CA GLN A 99 51.79 -41.73 -42.45
C GLN A 99 50.76 -41.21 -43.47
N ASP A 100 50.41 -39.92 -43.43
CA ASP A 100 51.03 -38.98 -44.37
C ASP A 100 50.83 -37.52 -43.93
N VAL A 101 51.68 -36.63 -44.44
CA VAL A 101 51.66 -35.19 -44.10
C VAL A 101 50.72 -34.44 -45.03
N SER A 102 49.65 -33.89 -44.46
CA SER A 102 48.91 -32.77 -45.05
C SER A 102 48.92 -31.62 -44.06
N LEU A 103 49.54 -30.52 -44.46
CA LEU A 103 49.39 -29.22 -43.81
C LEU A 103 47.91 -28.79 -43.97
N LEU A 104 47.08 -29.19 -43.02
CA LEU A 104 45.76 -28.58 -42.86
C LEU A 104 45.98 -27.15 -42.44
N ASP A 105 45.65 -26.22 -43.34
CA ASP A 105 45.41 -24.81 -43.03
C ASP A 105 44.67 -24.72 -41.70
N VAL A 106 45.32 -24.19 -40.67
CA VAL A 106 44.61 -23.79 -39.45
C VAL A 106 43.76 -22.59 -39.86
N PRO A 107 42.42 -22.69 -39.93
CA PRO A 107 41.61 -21.58 -40.38
C PRO A 107 41.76 -20.46 -39.36
N SER A 108 42.49 -19.40 -39.73
CA SER A 108 42.63 -18.20 -38.91
C SER A 108 41.23 -17.58 -38.78
N LYS A 109 40.55 -17.90 -37.66
CA LYS A 109 39.16 -17.49 -37.40
C LYS A 109 39.00 -16.02 -37.79
N PRO A 110 38.07 -15.69 -38.72
CA PRO A 110 38.10 -14.41 -39.41
C PRO A 110 38.07 -13.29 -38.38
N MET A 111 38.85 -12.21 -38.61
CA MET A 111 39.02 -11.12 -37.65
C MET A 111 37.69 -10.53 -37.13
N ARG A 112 36.61 -10.68 -37.90
CA ARG A 112 35.22 -10.36 -37.50
C ARG A 112 34.77 -11.09 -36.24
N THR A 113 35.07 -12.38 -36.09
CA THR A 113 34.70 -13.17 -34.88
C THR A 113 35.54 -12.75 -33.67
N ARG A 114 36.84 -12.45 -33.84
CA ARG A 114 37.68 -11.92 -32.75
C ARG A 114 37.21 -10.53 -32.30
N ARG A 115 36.78 -9.67 -33.24
CA ARG A 115 36.18 -8.35 -32.93
C ARG A 115 34.83 -8.47 -32.21
N LEU A 116 33.97 -9.41 -32.60
CA LEU A 116 32.70 -9.67 -31.91
C LEU A 116 32.91 -10.17 -30.47
N VAL A 117 33.80 -11.13 -30.26
CA VAL A 117 34.13 -11.61 -28.90
C VAL A 117 34.76 -10.51 -28.06
N ALA A 118 35.68 -9.71 -28.62
CA ALA A 118 36.26 -8.57 -27.92
C ALA A 118 35.21 -7.50 -27.57
N ALA A 119 34.25 -7.22 -28.47
CA ALA A 119 33.17 -6.28 -28.21
C ALA A 119 32.21 -6.78 -27.11
N ILE A 120 31.86 -8.07 -27.10
CA ILE A 120 31.02 -8.66 -26.03
C ILE A 120 31.75 -8.63 -24.69
N MET A 121 33.05 -8.98 -24.65
CA MET A 121 33.87 -8.89 -23.44
C MET A 121 34.01 -7.44 -22.95
N ALA A 122 34.21 -6.48 -23.85
CA ALA A 122 34.27 -5.06 -23.52
C ALA A 122 32.93 -4.52 -23.02
N LEU A 123 31.80 -4.95 -23.60
CA LEU A 123 30.46 -4.56 -23.15
C LEU A 123 30.10 -5.20 -21.80
N GLY A 124 30.53 -6.43 -21.55
CA GLY A 124 30.40 -7.10 -20.26
C GLY A 124 31.27 -6.45 -19.17
N LEU A 125 32.51 -6.11 -19.48
CA LEU A 125 33.40 -5.33 -18.61
C LEU A 125 32.86 -3.92 -18.35
N PHE A 126 32.31 -3.25 -19.38
CA PHE A 126 31.68 -1.94 -19.22
C PHE A 126 30.41 -2.03 -18.36
N GLY A 127 29.57 -3.03 -18.57
CA GLY A 127 28.40 -3.30 -17.73
C GLY A 127 28.79 -3.62 -16.28
N ALA A 128 29.85 -4.40 -16.06
CA ALA A 128 30.38 -4.70 -14.74
C ALA A 128 31.03 -3.48 -14.07
N LEU A 129 31.74 -2.63 -14.82
CA LEU A 129 32.32 -1.37 -14.32
C LEU A 129 31.22 -0.35 -14.00
N VAL A 130 30.20 -0.21 -14.84
CA VAL A 130 29.04 0.65 -14.55
C VAL A 130 28.27 0.12 -13.33
N ALA A 131 28.06 -1.20 -13.21
CA ALA A 131 27.45 -1.79 -12.02
C ALA A 131 28.30 -1.57 -10.76
N TYR A 132 29.63 -1.71 -10.86
CA TYR A 132 30.56 -1.44 -9.76
C TYR A 132 30.54 0.03 -9.34
N SER A 133 30.58 0.97 -10.30
CA SER A 133 30.44 2.40 -10.02
C SER A 133 29.06 2.76 -9.45
N LEU A 134 27.98 2.08 -9.85
CA LEU A 134 26.64 2.27 -9.26
C LEU A 134 26.51 1.65 -7.86
N LEU A 135 27.36 0.71 -7.48
CA LEU A 135 27.47 0.21 -6.10
C LEU A 135 28.28 1.21 -5.24
N ASP A 136 29.41 1.71 -5.74
CA ASP A 136 30.25 2.71 -5.05
C ASP A 136 29.48 4.04 -4.80
N VAL A 137 28.62 4.45 -5.74
CA VAL A 137 27.76 5.63 -5.60
C VAL A 137 26.69 5.46 -4.51
N GLN A 138 26.31 4.24 -4.11
CA GLN A 138 25.36 4.05 -3.01
C GLN A 138 25.99 4.32 -1.64
N ASP A 139 27.27 3.98 -1.46
CA ASP A 139 28.01 4.31 -0.24
C ASP A 139 28.45 5.78 -0.21
N ALA A 140 28.84 6.35 -1.36
CA ALA A 140 29.25 7.75 -1.47
C ALA A 140 28.12 8.79 -1.34
N THR A 141 26.84 8.40 -1.48
CA THR A 141 25.70 9.34 -1.44
C THR A 141 24.95 9.37 -0.11
N GLY A 142 25.31 8.53 0.87
CA GLY A 142 24.62 8.49 2.17
C GLY A 142 23.15 8.06 2.10
N ILE A 143 22.68 7.57 0.94
CA ILE A 143 21.27 7.18 0.74
C ILE A 143 20.90 5.99 1.64
N SER A 144 21.85 5.12 1.98
CA SER A 144 21.61 4.02 2.93
C SER A 144 21.45 4.51 4.38
N SER A 145 22.27 5.46 4.84
CA SER A 145 22.14 6.04 6.18
C SER A 145 20.92 6.94 6.30
N ALA A 146 20.57 7.71 5.27
CA ALA A 146 19.34 8.52 5.21
C ALA A 146 18.07 7.65 5.17
N HIS A 147 18.10 6.48 4.53
CA HIS A 147 16.97 5.54 4.57
C HIS A 147 16.81 4.87 5.93
N SER A 148 17.91 4.51 6.60
CA SER A 148 17.86 3.97 7.97
C SER A 148 17.43 5.04 8.97
N SER A 149 17.81 6.30 8.79
CA SER A 149 17.31 7.38 9.65
C SER A 149 15.82 7.63 9.43
N LEU A 150 15.33 7.67 8.17
CA LEU A 150 13.90 7.87 7.90
C LEU A 150 13.02 6.83 8.62
N ALA A 151 13.37 5.54 8.53
CA ALA A 151 12.60 4.48 9.19
C ALA A 151 12.63 4.58 10.74
N ALA A 152 13.65 5.22 11.32
CA ALA A 152 13.74 5.46 12.77
C ALA A 152 12.90 6.67 13.24
N LEU A 153 12.46 7.53 12.33
CA LEU A 153 11.63 8.71 12.64
C LEU A 153 10.13 8.48 12.45
N VAL A 154 9.74 7.34 11.84
CA VAL A 154 8.35 7.01 11.51
C VAL A 154 7.89 5.86 12.42
N THR A 155 6.75 6.03 13.09
CA THR A 155 6.16 5.03 13.98
C THR A 155 4.70 4.78 13.60
N VAL A 156 4.42 3.58 13.10
CA VAL A 156 3.04 3.08 12.95
C VAL A 156 2.54 2.68 14.34
N ARG A 157 1.50 3.37 14.84
CA ARG A 157 1.01 3.18 16.20
C ARG A 157 -0.08 2.09 16.26
N PRO A 158 -0.33 1.46 17.44
CA PRO A 158 -1.35 0.43 17.57
C PRO A 158 -2.77 0.89 17.22
N ASP A 159 -3.06 2.19 17.36
CA ASP A 159 -4.30 2.85 16.95
C ASP A 159 -4.36 3.14 15.42
N GLY A 160 -3.44 2.62 14.60
CA GLY A 160 -3.46 2.79 13.15
C GLY A 160 -3.02 4.17 12.64
N SER A 161 -2.82 5.14 13.52
CA SER A 161 -2.21 6.43 13.17
C SER A 161 -0.69 6.30 13.01
N VAL A 162 -0.07 7.23 12.29
CA VAL A 162 1.37 7.21 12.00
C VAL A 162 2.03 8.51 12.44
N MET A 163 2.96 8.39 13.38
CA MET A 163 3.77 9.51 13.86
C MET A 163 5.05 9.62 13.03
N ILE A 164 5.42 10.84 12.66
CA ILE A 164 6.71 11.19 12.05
C ILE A 164 7.31 12.32 12.88
N ALA A 165 8.43 12.07 13.57
CA ALA A 165 9.05 13.05 14.45
C ALA A 165 10.55 12.77 14.65
N GLN A 166 11.33 13.84 14.85
CA GLN A 166 12.69 13.72 15.39
C GLN A 166 12.67 13.27 16.87
N PRO A 167 13.68 12.55 17.39
CA PRO A 167 13.68 12.07 18.76
C PRO A 167 13.56 13.23 19.77
N GLY A 168 12.55 13.14 20.65
CA GLY A 168 12.25 14.19 21.64
C GLY A 168 11.45 15.38 21.12
N VAL A 169 11.06 15.40 19.84
CA VAL A 169 10.10 16.39 19.30
C VAL A 169 8.69 15.85 19.47
N GLU A 170 8.00 16.31 20.51
CA GLU A 170 6.58 16.00 20.77
C GLU A 170 5.66 17.18 20.38
N HIS A 171 6.19 18.41 20.46
CA HIS A 171 5.48 19.64 20.13
C HIS A 171 6.38 20.63 19.36
N PRO A 172 5.82 21.48 18.48
CA PRO A 172 4.42 21.55 18.08
C PRO A 172 3.93 20.25 17.42
N LEU A 173 2.64 19.95 17.53
CA LEU A 173 2.03 18.76 16.92
C LEU A 173 1.16 19.19 15.75
N LEU A 174 1.39 18.60 14.58
CA LEU A 174 0.54 18.71 13.40
C LEU A 174 -0.21 17.40 13.20
N GLU A 175 -1.53 17.40 13.35
CA GLU A 175 -2.38 16.23 13.10
C GLU A 175 -3.03 16.38 11.71
N VAL A 176 -3.08 15.30 10.93
CA VAL A 176 -3.73 15.25 9.61
C VAL A 176 -4.72 14.09 9.60
N TYR A 177 -6.02 14.38 9.58
CA TYR A 177 -7.10 13.41 9.45
C TYR A 177 -7.49 13.31 7.98
N GLU A 178 -7.45 12.09 7.43
CA GLU A 178 -7.48 11.87 5.99
C GLU A 178 -8.27 10.63 5.58
N ASP A 179 -8.75 10.59 4.34
CA ASP A 179 -9.52 9.48 3.77
C ASP A 179 -9.00 9.15 2.37
N TYR A 180 -8.56 7.89 2.17
CA TYR A 180 -7.97 7.42 0.92
C TYR A 180 -8.89 7.49 -0.29
N GLN A 181 -10.22 7.57 -0.13
CA GLN A 181 -11.16 7.77 -1.22
C GLN A 181 -11.45 9.26 -1.49
N CYS A 182 -11.13 10.17 -0.57
CA CYS A 182 -11.44 11.58 -0.70
C CYS A 182 -10.52 12.26 -1.74
N PRO A 183 -11.06 12.86 -2.83
CA PRO A 183 -10.26 13.56 -3.84
C PRO A 183 -9.49 14.76 -3.28
N VAL A 184 -10.06 15.41 -2.26
CA VAL A 184 -9.46 16.57 -1.59
C VAL A 184 -8.27 16.15 -0.73
N CYS A 185 -8.29 14.93 -0.16
CA CYS A 185 -7.11 14.36 0.52
C CYS A 185 -5.99 14.04 -0.48
N GLN A 186 -6.32 13.54 -1.68
CA GLN A 186 -5.33 13.35 -2.74
C GLN A 186 -4.69 14.68 -3.18
N GLU A 187 -5.46 15.76 -3.26
CA GLU A 187 -4.93 17.10 -3.56
C GLU A 187 -4.00 17.62 -2.44
N PHE A 188 -4.42 17.50 -1.18
CA PHE A 188 -3.58 17.81 -0.02
C PHE A 188 -2.28 17.02 -0.03
N GLU A 189 -2.31 15.71 -0.28
CA GLU A 189 -1.11 14.88 -0.26
C GLU A 189 -0.12 15.21 -1.40
N ARG A 190 -0.65 15.57 -2.58
CA ARG A 190 0.17 16.03 -3.72
C ARG A 190 0.82 17.39 -3.49
N GLY A 191 0.16 18.32 -2.79
CA GLY A 191 0.67 19.68 -2.55
C GLY A 191 1.43 19.84 -1.23
N ASN A 192 0.79 19.44 -0.13
CA ASN A 192 1.15 19.78 1.24
C ASN A 192 1.69 18.58 2.03
N GLY A 193 1.16 17.36 1.81
CA GLY A 193 1.54 16.16 2.57
C GLY A 193 3.03 15.90 2.57
N LYS A 194 3.67 15.91 1.39
CA LYS A 194 5.13 15.82 1.26
C LYS A 194 5.87 16.92 2.03
N VAL A 195 5.40 18.17 1.97
CA VAL A 195 6.02 19.32 2.66
C VAL A 195 5.93 19.15 4.18
N ALA A 196 4.77 18.70 4.67
CA ALA A 196 4.55 18.42 6.09
C ALA A 196 5.45 17.28 6.59
N ARG A 197 5.56 16.17 5.82
CA ARG A 197 6.50 15.08 6.12
C ARG A 197 7.95 15.58 6.18
N GLU A 198 8.39 16.35 5.19
CA GLU A 198 9.76 16.89 5.15
C GLU A 198 10.07 17.87 6.30
N ALA A 199 9.11 18.68 6.74
CA ALA A 199 9.26 19.57 7.90
C ALA A 199 9.34 18.80 9.23
N ALA A 200 8.51 17.76 9.40
CA ALA A 200 8.58 16.88 10.56
C ALA A 200 9.92 16.12 10.63
N LEU A 201 10.44 15.67 9.49
CA LEU A 201 11.77 15.05 9.38
C LEU A 201 12.92 16.02 9.68
N ARG A 202 12.72 17.34 9.53
CA ARG A 202 13.66 18.37 10.00
C ARG A 202 13.49 18.72 11.49
N GLY A 203 12.48 18.18 12.16
CA GLY A 203 12.19 18.45 13.58
C GLY A 203 11.46 19.77 13.83
N GLU A 204 10.81 20.36 12.82
CA GLU A 204 10.04 21.61 12.97
C GLU A 204 8.76 21.40 13.82
N PHE A 205 8.20 20.20 13.75
CA PHE A 205 7.06 19.72 14.53
C PHE A 205 7.01 18.18 14.51
N ALA A 206 6.19 17.58 15.36
CA ALA A 206 5.76 16.19 15.23
C ALA A 206 4.57 16.14 14.26
N LEU A 207 4.56 15.23 13.29
CA LEU A 207 3.44 15.01 12.37
C LEU A 207 2.73 13.70 12.73
N LEU A 208 1.42 13.76 12.96
CA LEU A 208 0.60 12.61 13.26
C LEU A 208 -0.52 12.45 12.22
N ILE A 209 -0.41 11.41 11.41
CA ILE A 209 -1.38 11.10 10.35
C ILE A 209 -2.45 10.14 10.92
N HIS A 210 -3.72 10.47 10.71
CA HIS A 210 -4.90 9.72 11.13
C HIS A 210 -5.71 9.27 9.90
N PRO A 211 -5.39 8.10 9.32
CA PRO A 211 -6.23 7.48 8.30
C PRO A 211 -7.60 7.11 8.88
N MET A 212 -8.66 7.55 8.21
CA MET A 212 -10.05 7.32 8.60
C MET A 212 -10.97 7.17 7.37
N THR A 213 -12.23 6.87 7.61
CA THR A 213 -13.31 6.98 6.63
C THR A 213 -14.23 8.16 7.02
N ILE A 214 -14.49 9.09 6.10
CA ILE A 214 -15.45 10.19 6.28
C ILE A 214 -16.79 9.89 5.63
N PHE A 215 -16.78 9.10 4.55
CA PHE A 215 -17.98 8.73 3.80
C PHE A 215 -18.82 7.71 4.58
N GLN A 216 -20.14 7.88 4.54
CA GLN A 216 -21.11 6.99 5.18
C GLN A 216 -21.92 6.14 4.19
N ASP A 217 -22.03 6.59 2.94
CA ASP A 217 -22.82 5.94 1.89
C ASP A 217 -21.94 5.21 0.86
N PRO A 218 -22.41 4.08 0.29
CA PRO A 218 -21.74 3.41 -0.82
C PRO A 218 -21.86 4.21 -2.13
N PRO A 219 -20.93 4.04 -3.10
CA PRO A 219 -19.74 3.17 -3.02
C PRO A 219 -18.59 3.78 -2.20
N MET A 220 -18.64 5.09 -1.92
CA MET A 220 -17.53 5.86 -1.33
C MET A 220 -17.07 5.28 0.01
N HIS A 221 -18.01 4.99 0.93
CA HIS A 221 -17.71 4.37 2.21
C HIS A 221 -17.02 3.01 2.05
N GLU A 222 -17.52 2.14 1.17
CA GLU A 222 -16.96 0.81 0.98
C GLU A 222 -15.54 0.85 0.38
N ASN A 223 -15.31 1.74 -0.59
CA ASN A 223 -14.00 1.93 -1.20
C ASN A 223 -13.00 2.48 -0.17
N SER A 224 -13.40 3.51 0.58
CA SER A 224 -12.62 4.14 1.65
C SER A 224 -12.25 3.12 2.74
N HIS A 225 -13.24 2.36 3.21
CA HIS A 225 -13.07 1.34 4.25
C HIS A 225 -12.10 0.23 3.82
N ARG A 226 -12.18 -0.23 2.56
CA ARG A 226 -11.21 -1.20 2.00
C ARG A 226 -9.78 -0.65 1.99
N ALA A 227 -9.59 0.59 1.55
CA ALA A 227 -8.27 1.23 1.53
C ALA A 227 -7.71 1.47 2.95
N LEU A 228 -8.53 1.94 3.88
CA LEU A 228 -8.16 2.10 5.29
C LEU A 228 -7.76 0.74 5.90
N THR A 229 -8.60 -0.29 5.74
CA THR A 229 -8.32 -1.66 6.21
C THR A 229 -6.98 -2.17 5.67
N ALA A 230 -6.68 -1.90 4.39
CA ALA A 230 -5.41 -2.28 3.79
C ALA A 230 -4.21 -1.52 4.37
N SER A 231 -4.34 -0.22 4.65
CA SER A 231 -3.27 0.57 5.27
C SER A 231 -2.93 0.08 6.68
N LEU A 232 -3.93 -0.38 7.44
CA LEU A 232 -3.76 -0.95 8.78
C LEU A 232 -2.99 -2.30 8.78
N CYS A 233 -2.89 -2.95 7.63
CA CYS A 233 -2.11 -4.18 7.44
C CYS A 233 -0.63 -3.94 7.17
N VAL A 234 -0.18 -2.70 6.99
CA VAL A 234 1.23 -2.39 6.75
C VAL A 234 1.89 -1.94 8.05
N THR A 235 2.60 -2.86 8.70
CA THR A 235 3.21 -2.62 10.03
C THR A 235 4.62 -2.01 9.99
N ASP A 236 5.37 -2.24 8.92
CA ASP A 236 6.69 -1.64 8.71
C ASP A 236 6.56 -0.15 8.35
N PRO A 237 7.19 0.79 9.10
CA PRO A 237 7.00 2.22 8.89
C PRO A 237 7.42 2.75 7.52
N LYS A 238 8.45 2.16 6.90
CA LYS A 238 8.93 2.57 5.57
C LYS A 238 7.99 2.08 4.48
N GLN A 239 7.53 0.84 4.59
CA GLN A 239 6.53 0.26 3.69
C GLN A 239 5.19 0.99 3.83
N TRP A 240 4.82 1.44 5.04
CA TRP A 240 3.57 2.19 5.26
C TRP A 240 3.57 3.51 4.49
N LEU A 241 4.64 4.32 4.59
CA LEU A 241 4.76 5.56 3.81
C LEU A 241 4.62 5.31 2.29
N ALA A 242 5.36 4.32 1.78
CA ALA A 242 5.30 3.96 0.37
C ALA A 242 3.92 3.44 -0.06
N TYR A 243 3.18 2.79 0.85
CA TYR A 243 1.84 2.27 0.58
C TYR A 243 0.76 3.36 0.65
N HIS A 244 0.84 4.27 1.61
CA HIS A 244 0.01 5.48 1.70
C HIS A 244 0.17 6.34 0.43
N ASP A 245 1.42 6.61 -0.01
CA ASP A 245 1.69 7.32 -1.26
C ASP A 245 1.09 6.56 -2.48
N ALA A 246 1.19 5.21 -2.49
CA ALA A 246 0.65 4.37 -3.57
C ALA A 246 -0.89 4.34 -3.61
N LEU A 247 -1.57 4.36 -2.47
CA LEU A 247 -3.03 4.43 -2.37
C LEU A 247 -3.54 5.74 -2.98
N TYR A 248 -2.96 6.89 -2.63
CA TYR A 248 -3.35 8.17 -3.22
C TYR A 248 -2.95 8.30 -4.70
N ALA A 249 -1.80 7.77 -5.10
CA ALA A 249 -1.40 7.75 -6.51
C ALA A 249 -2.35 6.92 -7.39
N ALA A 250 -2.99 5.88 -6.83
CA ALA A 250 -3.91 4.98 -7.52
C ALA A 250 -5.38 5.17 -7.12
N GLN A 251 -5.73 6.28 -6.46
CA GLN A 251 -7.10 6.55 -5.99
C GLN A 251 -8.11 6.44 -7.16
N PRO A 252 -9.12 5.56 -7.05
CA PRO A 252 -10.17 5.44 -8.06
C PRO A 252 -11.09 6.66 -8.00
N SER A 253 -11.94 6.83 -9.03
CA SER A 253 -12.97 7.87 -8.97
C SER A 253 -13.86 7.66 -7.74
N GLU A 254 -14.15 8.73 -7.01
CA GLU A 254 -14.97 8.74 -5.78
C GLU A 254 -16.30 7.98 -5.95
N THR A 255 -16.93 8.09 -7.12
CA THR A 255 -18.20 7.43 -7.44
C THR A 255 -18.03 6.09 -8.18
N GLN A 256 -16.84 5.48 -8.18
CA GLN A 256 -16.60 4.19 -8.83
C GLN A 256 -17.05 3.04 -7.92
N ASP A 257 -18.07 2.29 -8.36
CA ASP A 257 -18.43 1.02 -7.73
C ASP A 257 -17.23 0.05 -7.74
N GLY A 258 -16.92 -0.51 -6.57
CA GLY A 258 -15.82 -1.49 -6.43
C GLY A 258 -14.41 -0.91 -6.56
N GLY A 259 -14.23 0.40 -6.44
CA GLY A 259 -12.90 1.02 -6.37
C GLY A 259 -12.07 0.50 -5.19
N PHE A 260 -10.74 0.49 -5.31
CA PHE A 260 -9.85 -0.19 -4.36
C PHE A 260 -10.27 -1.66 -4.17
N ALA A 261 -10.30 -2.41 -5.27
CA ALA A 261 -10.55 -3.85 -5.21
C ALA A 261 -9.40 -4.56 -4.47
N VAL A 262 -9.69 -5.68 -3.81
CA VAL A 262 -8.69 -6.42 -3.00
C VAL A 262 -7.43 -6.75 -3.79
N GLN A 263 -7.57 -7.15 -5.06
CA GLN A 263 -6.44 -7.44 -5.96
C GLN A 263 -5.64 -6.19 -6.33
N GLU A 264 -6.29 -5.02 -6.47
CA GLU A 264 -5.59 -3.75 -6.70
C GLU A 264 -4.77 -3.35 -5.47
N LEU A 265 -5.37 -3.46 -4.27
CA LEU A 265 -4.73 -3.18 -2.99
C LEU A 265 -3.51 -4.07 -2.75
N MET A 266 -3.58 -5.36 -3.10
CA MET A 266 -2.44 -6.28 -3.07
C MET A 266 -1.33 -5.86 -4.06
N VAL A 267 -1.67 -5.51 -5.30
CA VAL A 267 -0.70 -5.04 -6.30
C VAL A 267 -0.03 -3.72 -5.89
N LEU A 268 -0.76 -2.83 -5.21
CA LEU A 268 -0.19 -1.61 -4.63
C LEU A 268 0.76 -1.93 -3.47
N ALA A 269 0.44 -2.93 -2.65
CA ALA A 269 1.26 -3.36 -1.53
C ALA A 269 2.60 -3.96 -2.03
N GLU A 270 2.54 -4.84 -3.04
CA GLU A 270 3.73 -5.37 -3.71
C GLU A 270 4.62 -4.26 -4.28
N LYS A 271 4.04 -3.26 -4.96
CA LYS A 271 4.76 -2.09 -5.51
C LYS A 271 5.39 -1.21 -4.42
N ALA A 272 4.72 -1.06 -3.28
CA ALA A 272 5.26 -0.37 -2.10
C ALA A 272 6.33 -1.19 -1.35
N GLY A 273 6.63 -2.41 -1.79
CA GLY A 273 7.61 -3.29 -1.15
C GLY A 273 7.10 -3.98 0.11
N VAL A 274 5.77 -4.02 0.32
CA VAL A 274 5.12 -4.77 1.40
C VAL A 274 5.35 -6.25 1.16
N ARG A 275 6.28 -6.84 1.92
CA ARG A 275 6.67 -8.26 1.82
C ARG A 275 6.07 -9.12 2.95
N GLN A 276 5.06 -8.60 3.63
CA GLN A 276 4.40 -9.22 4.77
C GLN A 276 3.50 -10.36 4.26
N ALA A 277 3.86 -11.61 4.54
CA ALA A 277 3.15 -12.80 4.06
C ALA A 277 1.66 -12.79 4.46
N ASP A 278 1.36 -12.21 5.62
CA ASP A 278 0.01 -12.16 6.19
C ASP A 278 -0.82 -10.96 5.69
N PHE A 279 -0.31 -10.11 4.79
CA PHE A 279 -1.04 -8.92 4.31
C PHE A 279 -2.42 -9.27 3.73
N ALA A 280 -2.51 -10.31 2.88
CA ALA A 280 -3.78 -10.74 2.29
C ALA A 280 -4.76 -11.31 3.33
N ALA A 281 -4.24 -11.99 4.36
CA ALA A 281 -5.03 -12.51 5.48
C ALA A 281 -5.54 -11.38 6.38
N CYS A 282 -4.69 -10.40 6.66
CA CYS A 282 -5.04 -9.18 7.39
C CYS A 282 -6.11 -8.35 6.66
N LEU A 283 -5.95 -8.13 5.35
CA LEU A 283 -6.90 -7.39 4.53
C LEU A 283 -8.27 -8.08 4.46
N SER A 284 -8.28 -9.41 4.52
CA SER A 284 -9.51 -10.22 4.57
C SER A 284 -10.06 -10.40 6.01
N SER A 285 -9.39 -9.87 7.03
CA SER A 285 -9.76 -10.08 8.43
C SER A 285 -10.89 -9.16 8.87
N LYS A 286 -11.94 -9.76 9.44
CA LYS A 286 -12.99 -9.00 10.14
C LYS A 286 -12.42 -8.16 11.29
N GLU A 287 -11.36 -8.59 11.97
CA GLU A 287 -10.77 -7.82 13.07
C GLU A 287 -10.17 -6.50 12.58
N THR A 288 -9.44 -6.52 11.46
CA THR A 288 -8.87 -5.31 10.83
C THR A 288 -9.96 -4.40 10.28
N SER A 289 -10.98 -5.00 9.64
CA SER A 289 -12.17 -4.29 9.15
C SER A 289 -12.93 -3.58 10.27
N ASP A 290 -13.17 -4.26 11.40
CA ASP A 290 -13.81 -3.67 12.58
C ASP A 290 -12.89 -2.64 13.26
N LYS A 291 -11.56 -2.78 13.14
CA LYS A 291 -10.59 -1.77 13.61
C LYS A 291 -10.68 -0.50 12.79
N ALA A 292 -10.68 -0.59 11.45
CA ALA A 292 -10.87 0.54 10.55
C ALA A 292 -12.11 1.36 10.93
N GLU A 293 -13.24 0.69 11.16
CA GLU A 293 -14.49 1.32 11.58
C GLU A 293 -14.37 2.04 12.94
N ARG A 294 -13.77 1.40 13.95
CA ARG A 294 -13.57 2.01 15.28
C ARG A 294 -12.68 3.25 15.23
N LEU A 295 -11.69 3.30 14.34
CA LEU A 295 -10.80 4.45 14.18
C LEU A 295 -11.51 5.62 13.52
N SER A 296 -12.30 5.36 12.47
CA SER A 296 -13.17 6.38 11.86
C SER A 296 -14.14 6.98 12.88
N MET A 297 -14.84 6.12 13.64
CA MET A 297 -15.77 6.56 14.68
C MET A 297 -15.09 7.36 15.80
N ALA A 298 -13.83 7.05 16.14
CA ALA A 298 -13.06 7.82 17.11
C ALA A 298 -12.70 9.23 16.60
N ALA A 299 -12.27 9.36 15.33
CA ALA A 299 -11.99 10.64 14.71
C ALA A 299 -13.26 11.52 14.58
N LEU A 300 -14.38 10.93 14.16
CA LEU A 300 -15.69 11.60 14.13
C LEU A 300 -16.12 12.08 15.52
N ALA A 301 -15.92 11.27 16.57
CA ALA A 301 -16.18 11.65 17.96
C ALA A 301 -15.24 12.77 18.48
N GLN A 302 -14.07 12.95 17.87
CA GLN A 302 -13.16 14.09 18.09
C GLN A 302 -13.51 15.33 17.25
N GLY A 303 -14.74 15.38 16.70
CA GLY A 303 -15.28 16.55 16.00
C GLY A 303 -14.73 16.75 14.58
N VAL A 304 -14.06 15.74 14.00
CA VAL A 304 -13.67 15.77 12.58
C VAL A 304 -14.94 15.64 11.74
N GLN A 305 -15.22 16.66 10.93
CA GLN A 305 -16.46 16.79 10.13
C GLN A 305 -16.24 16.71 8.62
N GLY A 306 -14.99 16.57 8.19
CA GLY A 306 -14.58 16.47 6.80
C GLY A 306 -13.16 15.95 6.71
N THR A 307 -12.70 15.63 5.50
CA THR A 307 -11.29 15.31 5.26
C THR A 307 -10.80 16.04 4.00
N PRO A 308 -9.55 16.54 3.97
CA PRO A 308 -8.60 16.50 5.08
C PRO A 308 -8.94 17.55 6.15
N THR A 309 -8.85 17.15 7.42
CA THR A 309 -8.83 18.08 8.56
C THR A 309 -7.40 18.12 9.08
N VAL A 310 -6.81 19.31 9.09
CA VAL A 310 -5.45 19.53 9.61
C VAL A 310 -5.56 20.34 10.89
N ARG A 311 -4.88 19.89 11.95
CA ARG A 311 -4.84 20.56 13.26
C ARG A 311 -3.42 20.86 13.70
N TYR A 312 -3.16 22.09 14.14
CA TYR A 312 -1.88 22.46 14.75
C TYR A 312 -2.08 22.72 16.25
N ASN A 313 -1.46 21.89 17.09
CA ASN A 313 -1.71 21.80 18.54
C ASN A 313 -3.22 21.75 18.88
N GLY A 314 -3.97 20.89 18.18
CA GLY A 314 -5.42 20.71 18.38
C GLY A 314 -6.32 21.84 17.88
N GLN A 315 -5.79 22.83 17.15
CA GLN A 315 -6.59 23.88 16.48
C GLN A 315 -6.67 23.61 14.98
N ASP A 316 -7.88 23.54 14.41
CA ASP A 316 -8.10 23.40 12.97
C ASP A 316 -7.44 24.57 12.21
N VAL A 317 -6.77 24.26 11.10
CA VAL A 317 -5.97 25.21 10.32
C VAL A 317 -6.24 25.07 8.82
N ASP A 318 -6.33 26.22 8.14
CA ASP A 318 -6.58 26.27 6.70
C ASP A 318 -5.35 25.80 5.91
N TRP A 319 -5.53 24.71 5.16
CA TRP A 319 -4.51 24.09 4.32
C TRP A 319 -4.78 24.30 2.82
N SER A 320 -5.83 25.04 2.44
CA SER A 320 -6.27 25.20 1.05
C SER A 320 -5.30 26.00 0.16
N ALA A 321 -4.40 26.78 0.77
CA ALA A 321 -3.25 27.39 0.11
C ALA A 321 -2.02 26.47 0.19
N PRO A 322 -1.01 26.62 -0.69
CA PRO A 322 0.27 25.91 -0.57
C PRO A 322 0.86 26.08 0.83
N TRP A 323 0.93 24.97 1.57
CA TRP A 323 1.19 24.96 3.00
C TRP A 323 2.61 25.39 3.31
N ALA A 324 2.75 26.61 3.83
CA ALA A 324 3.91 26.96 4.64
C ALA A 324 3.73 26.31 6.02
N ALA A 325 4.75 25.59 6.49
CA ALA A 325 4.78 25.06 7.86
C ALA A 325 4.40 26.16 8.86
N PRO A 326 3.42 25.93 9.77
CA PRO A 326 3.05 26.92 10.77
C PRO A 326 4.29 27.21 11.60
N ALA A 327 4.78 28.46 11.51
CA ALA A 327 6.01 28.83 12.17
C ALA A 327 5.88 28.56 13.67
N PRO A 328 6.89 27.94 14.32
CA PRO A 328 6.85 27.78 15.77
C PRO A 328 6.69 29.16 16.39
N SER A 329 5.64 29.33 17.19
CA SER A 329 5.37 30.61 17.85
C SER A 329 6.60 30.98 18.66
N ALA A 330 7.25 32.09 18.27
CA ALA A 330 8.44 32.57 18.94
C ALA A 330 8.09 32.74 20.42
N ARG A 331 8.68 31.90 21.27
CA ARG A 331 8.37 31.83 22.69
C ARG A 331 8.83 33.14 23.32
N THR A 332 7.90 34.06 23.55
CA THR A 332 8.17 35.27 24.35
C THR A 332 8.62 34.80 25.73
N VAL A 333 9.89 35.07 26.04
CA VAL A 333 10.55 34.76 27.32
C VAL A 333 10.10 35.76 28.38
#